data_AF-A0A956TQV1-F1
#
_entry.id   AF-A0A956TQV1-F1
#
_cell.length_a   1.000
_cell.length_b   1.000
_cell.length_c   1.000
_cell.angle_alpha   90.00
_cell.angle_beta   90.00
_cell.angle_gamma   90.00
#
_symmetry.space_group_name_H-M   'P 1'
#
loop_
_entity.id
_entity.type
_entity.pdbx_description
1 polymer ?
#
loop_
_entity_poly.entity_id
_entity_poly.type
_entity_poly.pdbx_seq_one_letter_code
_entity_poly.pdbx_strand_id
1 'polypeptide(L)' 'LEPCPMCAEAIIQTRVSTLVFGAYDQKSGACGSAFNLFTDKRIYPLPEIIGGIEEEECTRILKDFFDNERRKK' A
#
# COMPACT_ATOMS: atom_id res chain seq x y z
N LEU A 1 2.11 -4.92 0.60
CA LEU A 1 2.05 -3.77 1.51
C LEU A 1 1.41 -2.63 0.75
N GLU A 2 0.50 -1.91 1.39
CA GLU A 2 -0.16 -0.74 0.82
C GLU A 2 0.86 0.31 0.33
N PRO A 3 0.72 0.81 -0.91
CA PRO A 3 1.59 1.86 -1.44
C PRO A 3 1.56 3.13 -0.59
N CYS A 4 2.73 3.70 -0.35
CA CYS A 4 2.88 5.04 0.23
C CYS A 4 2.53 6.14 -0.79
N PRO A 5 2.46 7.43 -0.39
CA PRO A 5 2.08 8.52 -1.30
C PRO A 5 2.94 8.59 -2.56
N MET A 6 4.26 8.40 -2.43
CA MET A 6 5.18 8.39 -3.56
C MET A 6 4.85 7.29 -4.58
N CYS A 7 4.59 6.07 -4.10
CA CYS A 7 4.28 4.94 -4.97
C CYS A 7 2.88 5.05 -5.57
N ALA A 8 1.90 5.51 -4.79
CA ALA A 8 0.54 5.72 -5.27
C ALA A 8 0.48 6.76 -6.41
N GLU A 9 1.20 7.88 -6.29
CA GLU A 9 1.35 8.85 -7.39
C GLU A 9 2.04 8.24 -8.61
N ALA A 10 3.10 7.44 -8.42
CA ALA A 10 3.76 6.79 -9.54
C ALA A 10 2.83 5.84 -10.30
N ILE A 11 1.99 5.07 -9.58
CA ILE A 11 0.97 4.16 -10.17
C ILE A 11 -0.04 4.95 -11.00
N ILE A 12 -0.50 6.09 -10.47
CA ILE A 12 -1.40 7.02 -11.16
C ILE A 12 -0.75 7.53 -12.46
N GLN A 13 0.47 8.06 -12.37
CA GLN A 13 1.16 8.68 -13.51
C GLN A 13 1.50 7.69 -14.62
N THR A 14 1.79 6.44 -14.24
CA THR A 14 2.07 5.35 -15.18
C THR A 14 0.80 4.69 -15.73
N ARG A 15 -0.38 5.10 -15.27
CA ARG A 15 -1.70 4.62 -15.72
C ARG A 15 -1.83 3.10 -15.58
N VAL A 16 -1.32 2.56 -14.48
CA VAL A 16 -1.58 1.15 -14.12
C VAL A 16 -3.10 0.96 -14.00
N SER A 17 -3.61 -0.13 -14.58
CA SER A 17 -5.06 -0.40 -14.61
C SER A 17 -5.56 -1.04 -13.32
N THR A 18 -4.74 -1.85 -12.67
CA THR A 18 -5.13 -2.61 -11.48
C THR A 18 -3.99 -2.63 -10.48
N LEU A 19 -4.30 -2.26 -9.23
CA LEU A 19 -3.40 -2.27 -8.10
C LEU A 19 -3.88 -3.34 -7.11
N VAL A 20 -3.04 -4.36 -6.88
CA VAL A 20 -3.28 -5.40 -5.88
C VAL A 20 -2.22 -5.33 -4.80
N PHE A 21 -2.62 -5.29 -3.52
CA PHE A 21 -1.69 -5.34 -2.40
C PHE A 21 -2.23 -6.19 -1.25
N GLY A 22 -1.31 -6.73 -0.44
CA GLY A 22 -1.66 -7.53 0.74
C GLY A 22 -1.90 -6.70 2.00
N ALA A 23 -0.89 -6.52 2.84
CA ALA A 23 -1.04 -5.80 4.12
C ALA A 23 -1.34 -4.30 3.97
N TYR A 24 -2.26 -3.78 4.77
CA TYR A 24 -2.52 -2.35 4.94
C TYR A 24 -1.44 -1.66 5.78
N ASP A 25 -1.17 -0.38 5.50
CA ASP A 25 -0.21 0.42 6.26
C ASP A 25 -0.88 1.63 6.92
N GLN A 26 -1.18 1.50 8.21
CA GLN A 26 -1.79 2.56 9.02
C GLN A 26 -0.89 3.78 9.24
N LYS A 27 0.42 3.67 9.00
CA LYS A 27 1.37 4.78 9.21
C LYS A 27 1.55 5.63 7.97
N SER A 28 1.68 5.00 6.80
CA SER A 28 2.01 5.71 5.57
C SER A 28 1.27 5.24 4.33
N GLY A 29 0.28 4.34 4.45
CA GLY A 29 -0.51 3.86 3.32
C GLY A 29 -1.39 4.94 2.70
N ALA A 30 -1.40 5.01 1.37
CA ALA A 30 -2.09 6.05 0.59
C ALA A 30 -3.27 5.55 -0.25
N CYS A 31 -3.71 4.31 -0.03
CA CYS A 31 -4.82 3.66 -0.73
C CYS A 31 -6.08 3.50 0.14
N GLY A 32 -6.16 4.19 1.27
CA GLY A 32 -7.28 4.11 2.20
C GLY A 32 -6.92 4.05 3.68
N SER A 33 -5.65 3.77 4.04
CA SER A 33 -5.24 3.74 5.46
C SER A 33 -4.97 5.11 6.04
N ALA A 34 -3.76 5.67 5.82
CA ALA A 34 -3.40 6.99 6.36
C ALA A 34 -3.89 8.12 5.43
N PHE A 35 -3.82 7.87 4.13
CA PHE A 35 -4.28 8.77 3.08
C PHE A 35 -5.06 7.99 2.03
N ASN A 36 -5.84 8.69 1.21
CA ASN A 36 -6.46 8.09 0.03
C ASN A 36 -6.31 9.01 -1.18
N LEU A 37 -5.26 8.78 -1.97
CA LEU A 37 -4.95 9.57 -3.17
C LEU A 37 -5.84 9.22 -4.37
N PHE A 38 -6.52 8.07 -4.33
CA PHE A 38 -7.39 7.58 -5.40
C PHE A 38 -8.83 8.10 -5.29
N THR A 39 -9.04 9.26 -4.67
CA THR A 39 -10.37 9.87 -4.48
C THR A 39 -10.61 11.11 -5.34
N ASP A 40 -9.54 11.69 -5.90
CA ASP A 40 -9.63 12.91 -6.70
C ASP A 40 -10.05 12.62 -8.15
N LYS A 41 -11.24 13.13 -8.51
CA LYS A 41 -11.85 12.96 -9.83
C LYS A 41 -11.11 13.69 -10.96
N ARG A 42 -10.06 14.47 -10.67
CA ARG A 42 -9.20 15.09 -11.69
C ARG A 42 -8.16 14.13 -12.24
N ILE A 43 -7.99 12.96 -11.61
CA ILE A 43 -6.87 12.04 -11.83
C ILE A 43 -7.30 10.78 -12.62
N TYR A 44 -8.22 10.93 -13.59
CA TYR A 44 -8.67 9.78 -14.38
C TYR A 44 -7.69 9.37 -15.49
N PRO A 45 -7.58 8.07 -15.79
CA PRO A 45 -8.29 6.96 -15.15
C PRO A 45 -7.64 6.50 -13.83
N LEU A 46 -8.47 6.23 -12.82
CA LEU A 46 -8.02 5.61 -11.57
C LEU A 46 -7.93 4.08 -11.75
N PRO A 47 -6.91 3.42 -11.17
CA PRO A 47 -6.83 1.97 -11.15
C PRO A 47 -7.97 1.34 -10.35
N GLU A 48 -8.33 0.10 -10.69
CA GLU A 48 -9.03 -0.79 -9.77
C GLU A 48 -8.09 -1.15 -8.61
N ILE A 49 -8.58 -1.03 -7.36
CA ILE A 49 -7.76 -1.26 -6.17
C ILE A 49 -8.32 -2.46 -5.41
N ILE A 50 -7.46 -3.46 -5.22
CA ILE A 50 -7.76 -4.70 -4.50
C ILE A 50 -6.76 -4.83 -3.35
N GLY A 51 -7.19 -4.51 -2.13
CA GLY A 51 -6.39 -4.61 -0.91
C GLY A 51 -6.70 -5.87 -0.11
N GLY A 52 -5.81 -6.25 0.80
CA GLY A 52 -6.05 -7.32 1.78
C GLY A 52 -5.74 -8.74 1.30
N ILE A 53 -5.10 -8.91 0.13
CA ILE A 53 -4.75 -10.25 -0.38
C ILE A 53 -3.64 -10.87 0.48
N GLU A 54 -3.93 -12.00 1.12
CA GLU A 54 -2.98 -12.65 2.06
C GLU A 54 -2.48 -11.65 3.12
N GLU A 55 -3.38 -10.81 3.65
CA GLU A 55 -3.04 -9.72 4.57
C GLU A 55 -2.27 -10.21 5.81
N GLU A 56 -2.72 -11.30 6.42
CA GLU A 56 -2.09 -11.87 7.61
C GLU A 56 -0.64 -12.30 7.32
N GLU A 57 -0.41 -12.98 6.19
CA GLU A 57 0.91 -13.42 5.76
C GLU A 57 1.84 -12.23 5.48
N CYS A 58 1.35 -11.27 4.68
CA CYS A 58 2.10 -10.06 4.34
C CYS A 58 2.47 -9.25 5.59
N THR A 59 1.57 -9.19 6.57
CA THR A 59 1.77 -8.50 7.84
C THR A 59 2.80 -9.22 8.70
N ARG A 60 2.74 -10.56 8.74
CA ARG A 60 3.68 -11.39 9.50
C ARG A 60 5.11 -11.20 9.02
N ILE A 61 5.35 -11.21 7.70
CA ILE A 61 6.69 -10.98 7.12
C ILE A 61 7.31 -9.68 7.64
N LEU A 62 6.54 -8.58 7.68
CA LEU A 62 7.02 -7.29 8.17
C LEU A 62 7.28 -7.29 9.67
N LYS A 63 6.38 -7.89 10.47
CA LYS A 63 6.56 -8.01 11.92
C LYS A 63 7.82 -8.80 12.26
N ASP A 64 7.99 -9.97 11.65
CA ASP A 64 9.13 -10.85 11.86
C ASP A 64 10.45 -10.16 11.50
N PHE A 65 10.48 -9.41 10.39
CA PHE A 65 11.64 -8.61 10.01
C PHE A 65 12.02 -7.60 11.10
N PHE A 66 11.08 -6.76 11.53
CA PHE A 66 11.38 -5.74 12.54
C PHE A 66 11.66 -6.32 13.93
N ASP A 67 11.04 -7.44 14.30
CA ASP A 67 11.36 -8.15 15.55
C ASP A 67 12.77 -8.76 15.51
N ASN A 68 13.20 -9.28 14.37
CA ASN A 68 14.57 -9.74 14.17
C ASN A 68 15.57 -8.59 14.29
N GLU A 69 15.31 -7.45 13.64
CA GLU A 69 16.21 -6.29 13.71
C GLU A 69 16.25 -5.67 15.11
N ARG A 70 15.14 -5.66 15.85
CA ARG A 70 15.11 -5.22 17.26
C ARG A 70 15.95 -6.10 18.18
N ARG A 71 15.98 -7.42 17.95
CA ARG A 71 16.75 -8.38 18.76
C ARG A 71 18.25 -8.37 18.49
N LYS A 72 18.67 -7.92 17.30
CA LYS A 72 20.09 -7.79 16.94
C LYS A 72 20.75 -6.55 17.57
N LYS A 73 19.95 -5.62 18.06
CA LYS A 73 20.39 -4.34 18.65
C LYS A 73 20.53 -4.47 20.15
#